data_AF-A0A1J3CWB4-F1
#
_entry.id   AF-A0A1J3CWB4-F1
#
_cell.length_a   1.000
_cell.length_b   1.000
_cell.length_c   1.000
_cell.angle_alpha   90.00
_cell.angle_beta   90.00
_cell.angle_gamma   90.00
#
_symmetry.space_group_name_H-M   'P 1'
#
loop_
_entity.id
_entity.type
_entity.pdbx_description
1 polymer ?
#
loop_
_entity_poly.entity_id
_entity_poly.type
_entity_poly.pdbx_seq_one_letter_code
_entity_poly.pdbx_strand_id
1 'polypeptide(L)'
;MKQNQGDALVDSIKAKLESLSSLSNQCCIYKVPNKLRRLNPDAYSPRLVSFGPFHRGKEELQAMEEHKYRYLQSFLPRTIFSLEDLVRVART
;
A
#
# COMPACT_ATOMS: atom_id res chain seq x y z
N MET A 1 -22.62 31.25 -8.56
CA MET A 1 -22.42 29.91 -7.97
C MET A 1 -21.02 29.47 -8.36
N LYS A 2 -20.07 29.40 -7.42
CA LYS A 2 -18.69 28.98 -7.71
C LYS A 2 -18.65 27.46 -7.60
N GLN A 3 -18.45 26.75 -8.72
CA GLN A 3 -18.17 25.32 -8.68
C GLN A 3 -16.87 25.11 -7.88
N ASN A 4 -16.96 24.30 -6.82
CA ASN A 4 -15.83 24.03 -5.94
C ASN A 4 -14.85 23.09 -6.64
N GLN A 5 -13.57 23.47 -6.66
CA GLN A 5 -12.46 22.70 -7.25
C GLN A 5 -12.41 21.22 -6.81
N GLY A 6 -12.98 20.89 -5.64
CA GLY A 6 -13.08 19.52 -5.12
C GLY A 6 -13.99 18.61 -5.93
N ASP A 7 -15.04 19.13 -6.55
CA ASP A 7 -16.02 18.33 -7.30
C ASP A 7 -15.40 17.80 -8.61
N ALA A 8 -14.63 18.66 -9.30
CA ALA A 8 -13.92 18.31 -10.53
C ALA A 8 -12.83 17.24 -10.30
N LEU A 9 -12.17 17.27 -9.14
CA LEU A 9 -11.16 16.27 -8.77
C LEU A 9 -11.80 14.91 -8.53
N VAL A 10 -12.95 14.88 -7.84
CA VAL A 10 -13.69 13.65 -7.57
C VAL A 10 -14.19 13.01 -8.87
N ASP A 11 -14.73 13.81 -9.80
CA ASP A 11 -15.19 13.31 -11.09
C ASP A 11 -14.04 12.77 -11.96
N SER A 12 -12.89 13.44 -11.95
CA SER A 12 -11.67 12.96 -12.61
C SER A 12 -11.18 11.62 -12.04
N ILE A 13 -11.19 11.48 -10.72
CA ILE A 13 -10.81 10.24 -10.05
C ILE A 13 -11.81 9.12 -10.38
N LYS A 14 -13.12 9.38 -10.33
CA LYS A 14 -14.15 8.41 -10.71
C LYS A 14 -14.01 7.98 -12.17
N ALA A 15 -13.88 8.93 -13.10
CA ALA A 15 -13.68 8.62 -14.52
C ALA A 15 -12.43 7.75 -14.74
N LYS A 16 -11.34 8.04 -14.01
CA LYS A 16 -10.14 7.22 -14.05
C LYS A 16 -10.37 5.83 -13.48
N LEU A 17 -11.04 5.70 -12.33
CA LEU A 17 -11.37 4.41 -11.71
C LEU A 17 -12.27 3.54 -12.60
N GLU A 18 -13.29 4.12 -13.23
CA GLU A 18 -14.18 3.43 -14.17
C GLU A 18 -13.45 3.02 -15.47
N SER A 19 -12.37 3.73 -15.83
CA SER A 19 -11.52 3.39 -16.96
C SER A 19 -10.49 2.30 -16.65
N LEU A 20 -10.28 1.96 -15.37
CA LEU A 20 -9.39 0.88 -14.99
C LEU A 20 -10.04 -0.45 -15.38
N SER A 21 -9.29 -1.31 -16.07
CA SER A 21 -9.72 -2.69 -16.22
C SER A 21 -9.87 -3.33 -14.85
N SER A 22 -10.88 -4.20 -14.71
CA SER A 22 -11.04 -5.00 -13.49
C SER A 22 -9.71 -5.68 -13.19
N LEU A 23 -9.16 -5.44 -12.00
CA LEU A 23 -8.05 -6.25 -11.51
C LEU A 23 -8.52 -7.70 -11.57
N SER A 24 -7.67 -8.58 -12.10
CA SER A 24 -7.95 -10.00 -12.04
C SER A 24 -8.20 -10.37 -10.58
N ASN A 25 -9.29 -11.10 -10.31
CA ASN A 25 -9.55 -11.71 -9.00
C ASN A 25 -8.45 -12.70 -8.58
N GLN A 26 -7.47 -12.98 -9.47
CA GLN A 26 -6.27 -13.79 -9.22
C GLN A 26 -5.03 -12.92 -8.89
N CYS A 27 -5.16 -11.59 -8.82
CA CYS A 27 -4.06 -10.69 -8.46
C CYS A 27 -3.81 -10.76 -6.95
N CYS A 28 -2.96 -11.71 -6.55
CA CYS A 28 -2.57 -11.91 -5.17
C CYS A 28 -1.09 -11.56 -4.98
N ILE A 29 -0.75 -10.87 -3.90
CA ILE A 29 0.65 -10.71 -3.49
C ILE A 29 1.04 -11.96 -2.69
N TYR A 30 1.74 -12.90 -3.34
CA TYR A 30 2.19 -14.13 -2.68
C TYR A 30 3.51 -13.93 -1.93
N LYS A 31 3.58 -14.51 -0.73
CA LYS A 31 4.84 -14.57 0.02
C LYS A 31 5.75 -15.63 -0.59
N VAL A 32 6.93 -15.23 -1.06
CA VAL A 32 7.95 -16.17 -1.55
C VAL A 32 8.41 -17.10 -0.41
N PRO A 33 8.36 -18.44 -0.58
CA PRO A 33 8.86 -19.41 0.39
C PRO A 33 10.33 -19.19 0.75
N ASN A 34 10.70 -19.39 2.02
CA ASN A 34 12.07 -19.15 2.48
C ASN A 34 13.12 -20.01 1.77
N LYS A 35 12.77 -21.24 1.36
CA LYS A 35 13.67 -22.10 0.59
C LYS A 35 14.07 -21.45 -0.74
N LEU A 36 13.10 -20.89 -1.47
CA LEU A 36 13.35 -20.20 -2.74
C LEU A 36 14.11 -18.88 -2.52
N ARG A 37 13.73 -18.12 -1.49
CA ARG A 37 14.41 -16.86 -1.15
C ARG A 37 15.90 -17.08 -0.83
N ARG A 38 16.26 -18.18 -0.16
CA ARG A 38 17.65 -18.52 0.15
C ARG A 38 18.48 -18.90 -1.07
N LEU A 39 17.86 -19.43 -2.13
CA LEU A 39 18.57 -19.81 -3.35
C LEU A 39 19.02 -18.58 -4.15
N ASN A 40 18.22 -17.51 -4.15
CA ASN A 40 18.57 -16.26 -4.81
C ASN A 40 17.98 -15.05 -4.05
N PRO A 41 18.66 -14.55 -3.00
CA PRO A 41 18.16 -13.43 -2.19
C PRO A 41 17.92 -12.14 -2.99
N ASP A 42 18.72 -11.88 -4.02
CA ASP A 42 18.67 -10.64 -4.80
C ASP A 42 17.47 -10.58 -5.74
N ALA A 43 16.97 -11.73 -6.20
CA ALA A 43 15.77 -11.82 -7.02
C ALA A 43 14.49 -11.49 -6.24
N TYR A 44 14.51 -11.61 -4.91
CA TYR A 44 13.32 -11.46 -4.06
C TYR A 44 13.43 -10.32 -3.04
N SER A 45 14.56 -9.60 -3.03
CA SER A 45 14.73 -8.41 -2.22
C SER A 45 14.19 -7.19 -2.98
N PRO A 46 13.24 -6.44 -2.41
CA PRO A 46 12.75 -5.23 -3.03
C PRO A 46 13.87 -4.21 -3.09
N ARG A 47 13.99 -3.54 -4.24
CA ARG A 47 15.00 -2.49 -4.48
C ARG A 47 14.48 -1.08 -4.28
N LEU A 48 13.16 -0.90 -4.39
CA LEU A 48 12.54 0.42 -4.39
C LEU A 48 11.33 0.50 -3.46
N VAL A 49 10.39 -0.44 -3.56
CA VAL A 49 9.15 -0.43 -2.78
C VAL A 49 9.07 -1.69 -1.93
N SER A 50 8.92 -1.52 -0.62
CA SER A 50 8.62 -2.61 0.30
C SER A 50 7.22 -2.45 0.89
N PHE A 51 6.46 -3.54 0.87
CA PHE A 51 5.15 -3.61 1.52
C PHE A 51 5.24 -4.42 2.81
N GLY A 52 4.62 -3.91 3.88
CA GLY A 52 4.58 -4.58 5.17
C GLY A 52 5.92 -4.63 5.93
N PRO A 53 6.01 -5.46 6.98
CA PRO A 53 7.13 -5.46 7.92
C PRO A 53 8.37 -6.26 7.47
N PHE A 54 8.28 -6.99 6.35
CA PHE A 54 9.30 -7.98 5.94
C PHE A 54 10.69 -7.40 5.68
N HIS A 55 10.77 -6.11 5.34
CA HIS A 55 12.02 -5.45 4.99
C HIS A 55 12.31 -4.24 5.90
N ARG A 56 11.71 -4.24 7.10
CA ARG A 56 11.90 -3.16 8.06
C ARG A 56 13.35 -3.12 8.53
N GLY A 57 13.92 -1.92 8.61
CA GLY A 57 15.27 -1.69 9.13
C GLY A 57 16.40 -1.87 8.11
N LYS A 58 16.09 -2.17 6.84
CA LYS A 58 17.07 -2.15 5.76
C LYS A 58 17.32 -0.70 5.32
N GLU A 59 18.59 -0.29 5.31
CA GLU A 59 19.00 1.08 5.02
C GLU A 59 18.53 1.53 3.62
N GLU A 60 18.67 0.64 2.63
CA GLU A 60 18.26 0.90 1.25
C GLU A 60 16.74 1.04 1.06
N LEU A 61 15.94 0.70 2.08
CA LEU A 61 14.49 0.80 2.07
C LEU A 61 13.95 1.77 3.13
N GLN A 62 14.82 2.48 3.86
CA GLN A 62 14.42 3.36 4.95
C GLN A 62 13.51 4.49 4.47
N ALA A 63 13.75 5.02 3.27
CA ALA A 63 12.89 6.03 2.66
C ALA A 63 11.43 5.55 2.55
N MET A 64 11.19 4.26 2.31
CA MET A 64 9.85 3.70 2.25
C MET A 64 9.15 3.61 3.60
N GLU A 65 9.87 3.56 4.72
CA GLU A 65 9.26 3.55 6.04
C GLU A 65 8.48 4.85 6.31
N GLU A 66 9.04 5.99 5.92
CA GLU A 66 8.36 7.28 6.01
C GLU A 66 7.10 7.31 5.11
N HIS A 67 7.20 6.76 3.89
CA HIS A 67 6.05 6.64 3.00
C HIS A 67 4.95 5.74 3.58
N LYS A 68 5.29 4.64 4.28
CA LYS A 68 4.29 3.80 4.97
C LYS A 68 3.50 4.60 6.00
N TYR A 69 4.15 5.49 6.77
CA TYR A 69 3.45 6.38 7.70
C TYR A 69 2.59 7.41 6.98
N ARG A 70 3.09 8.04 5.91
CA ARG A 70 2.28 8.98 5.09
C ARG A 70 1.05 8.29 4.50
N TYR A 71 1.19 7.04 4.05
CA TYR A 71 0.08 6.23 3.58
C TYR A 71 -0.91 5.92 4.70
N LEU A 72 -0.44 5.51 5.88
CA LEU A 72 -1.31 5.28 7.05
C LEU A 72 -2.08 6.56 7.43
N GLN A 73 -1.40 7.71 7.50
CA GLN A 73 -2.03 9.00 7.78
C GLN A 73 -3.09 9.37 6.72
N SER A 74 -2.81 9.11 5.45
CA SER A 74 -3.76 9.35 4.35
C SER A 74 -4.91 8.33 4.31
N PHE A 75 -4.69 7.15 4.89
CA PHE A 75 -5.64 6.04 4.93
C PHE A 75 -6.63 6.17 6.08
N LEU A 76 -6.18 6.55 7.28
CA LEU A 76 -7.02 6.66 8.48
C LEU A 76 -8.34 7.43 8.25
N PRO A 77 -8.36 8.62 7.61
CA PRO A 77 -9.59 9.37 7.36
C PRO A 77 -10.54 8.69 6.36
N ARG A 78 -10.07 7.71 5.60
CA ARG A 78 -10.85 6.96 4.61
C ARG A 78 -11.46 5.68 5.20
N THR A 79 -11.18 5.39 6.46
CA THR A 79 -11.69 4.20 7.16
C THR A 79 -12.64 4.60 8.27
N ILE A 80 -13.54 3.68 8.63
CA ILE A 80 -14.36 3.80 9.85
C ILE A 80 -13.61 3.35 11.11
N PHE A 81 -12.39 2.83 10.96
CA PHE A 81 -11.61 2.28 12.06
C PHE A 81 -10.69 3.34 12.64
N SER A 82 -10.57 3.35 13.96
CA SER A 82 -9.53 4.14 14.60
C SER A 82 -8.15 3.49 14.38
N LEU A 83 -7.07 4.22 14.69
CA LEU A 83 -5.73 3.65 14.68
C LEU A 83 -5.63 2.46 15.65
N GLU A 84 -6.27 2.57 16.82
CA GLU A 84 -6.31 1.52 17.85
C GLU A 84 -7.03 0.27 17.33
N ASP A 85 -8.14 0.43 16.61
CA ASP A 85 -8.85 -0.67 15.97
C ASP A 85 -7.97 -1.38 14.94
N LEU A 86 -7.29 -0.64 14.07
CA LEU A 86 -6.38 -1.21 13.07
C LEU A 86 -5.21 -1.96 13.72
N VAL A 87 -4.63 -1.41 14.80
CA VAL A 87 -3.55 -2.08 15.55
C VAL A 87 -4.05 -3.37 16.19
N ARG A 88 -5.28 -3.40 16.71
CA ARG A 88 -5.89 -4.62 17.26
C ARG A 88 -6.03 -5.70 16.19
N VAL A 89 -6.51 -5.35 14.99
CA VAL A 89 -6.70 -6.28 13.87
C VAL A 89 -5.36 -6.80 13.32
N ALA A 90 -4.33 -5.96 13.24
CA ALA A 90 -3.03 -6.37 12.69
C ALA A 90 -2.19 -7.26 13.63
N ARG A 91 -2.59 -7.40 14.90
CA ARG A 91 -1.89 -8.21 15.92
C ARG A 91 -2.38 -9.65 16.03
N THR A 92 -3.56 -9.97 15.50
CA THR A 92 -4.11 -11.33 15.43
C THR A 92 -3.51 -12.11 14.27
#